data_AF-A0AA37GI52-F1
#
_entry.id   AF-A0AA37GI52-F1
#
_cell.length_a   1.000
_cell.length_b   1.000
_cell.length_c   1.000
_cell.angle_alpha   90.00
_cell.angle_beta   90.00
_cell.angle_gamma   90.00
#
_symmetry.space_group_name_H-M   'P 1'
#
loop_
_entity.id
_entity.type
_entity.pdbx_description
1 polymer ?
#
loop_
_entity_poly.entity_id
_entity_poly.type
_entity_poly.pdbx_seq_one_letter_code
_entity_poly.pdbx_strand_id
1 'polypeptide(L)'
;MSSSNSSTAKRKQRESISPPPVKRKVQSGTTKRAPNDDTPATLLVGRYEPENTPTEPEKRTKVAAFDLDSTLIATASGKKHADAAADWKWWHASVPGKLKEMYKDQGYRIVVLSNQAGLVLHADPKAKTPKSTKDRVSAFKQKVNAVLTQLDLPITIYAATEKDIYRKPRPGMWKELCDDYDLAGDIDLKHSIFIGDAGGRIAAPKTTKDFSCSDRNFADNVGIEYKTPEEFFLGEKPRDFVREFDIVQFPYPENSKSPSLDVVFEKKNKQDIVLCCGPPGAGKSTFFWKHLKPLGYERVNQDTLKT
;
A
#
# COMPACT_ATOMS: atom_id res chain seq x y z
N MET A 1 53.48 -34.80 59.96
CA MET A 1 52.85 -33.49 59.71
C MET A 1 53.66 -32.75 58.67
N SER A 2 52.99 -32.32 57.58
CA SER A 2 53.24 -31.15 56.71
C SER A 2 54.67 -30.76 56.29
N SER A 3 54.99 -30.25 55.10
CA SER A 3 54.32 -30.06 53.81
C SER A 3 55.40 -29.51 52.84
N SER A 4 55.31 -29.95 51.57
CA SER A 4 55.51 -29.23 50.30
C SER A 4 56.64 -28.20 50.07
N ASN A 5 57.39 -28.36 48.95
CA ASN A 5 57.18 -27.56 47.73
C ASN A 5 57.92 -28.15 46.51
N SER A 6 57.20 -28.26 45.37
CA SER A 6 57.71 -28.64 44.05
C SER A 6 57.16 -27.65 43.02
N SER A 7 58.06 -27.01 42.28
CA SER A 7 57.80 -26.04 41.21
C SER A 7 57.67 -26.72 39.85
N THR A 8 56.57 -26.49 39.13
CA THR A 8 56.39 -26.94 37.74
C THR A 8 56.09 -25.77 36.80
N ALA A 9 56.82 -25.72 35.69
CA ALA A 9 56.75 -24.69 34.65
C ALA A 9 55.46 -24.75 33.81
N LYS A 10 54.92 -23.58 33.46
CA LYS A 10 53.68 -23.40 32.69
C LYS A 10 53.85 -23.69 31.19
N ARG A 11 52.90 -24.43 30.63
CA ARG A 11 52.72 -24.79 29.21
C ARG A 11 51.86 -23.72 28.50
N LYS A 12 52.32 -23.20 27.35
CA LYS A 12 51.61 -22.24 26.47
C LYS A 12 50.25 -22.80 26.01
N GLN A 13 49.18 -22.03 26.21
CA GLN A 13 47.84 -22.29 25.67
C GLN A 13 47.81 -22.09 24.14
N ARG A 14 47.10 -22.99 23.45
CA ARG A 14 46.76 -22.90 22.03
C ARG A 14 45.63 -21.88 21.85
N GLU A 15 45.79 -20.96 20.92
CA GLU A 15 44.73 -20.08 20.45
C GLU A 15 43.62 -20.91 19.79
N SER A 16 42.39 -20.70 20.24
CA SER A 16 41.18 -21.31 19.70
C SER A 16 40.79 -20.60 18.41
N ILE A 17 40.91 -21.28 17.28
CA ILE A 17 40.39 -20.83 15.99
C ILE A 17 38.86 -20.83 16.09
N SER A 18 38.26 -19.65 16.16
CA SER A 18 36.80 -19.49 16.10
C SER A 18 36.29 -19.94 14.72
N PRO A 19 35.12 -20.63 14.65
CA PRO A 19 34.54 -20.98 13.35
C PRO A 19 34.17 -19.71 12.57
N PRO A 20 34.27 -19.72 11.22
CA PRO A 20 33.95 -18.57 10.39
C PRO A 20 32.49 -18.12 10.60
N PRO A 21 32.18 -16.83 10.42
CA PRO A 21 30.85 -16.30 10.66
C PRO A 21 29.84 -17.05 9.78
N VAL A 22 28.74 -17.46 10.42
CA VAL A 22 27.61 -18.14 9.78
C VAL A 22 27.15 -17.29 8.60
N LYS A 23 27.12 -17.88 7.40
CA LYS A 23 26.56 -17.28 6.18
C LYS A 23 25.21 -16.63 6.52
N ARG A 24 25.07 -15.32 6.26
CA ARG A 24 23.81 -14.59 6.46
C ARG A 24 22.75 -15.22 5.55
N LYS A 25 21.76 -15.88 6.15
CA LYS A 25 20.57 -16.42 5.45
C LYS A 25 19.80 -15.27 4.79
N VAL A 26 19.26 -15.50 3.59
CA VAL A 26 18.19 -14.71 2.98
C VAL A 26 17.12 -14.39 4.04
N GLN A 27 16.94 -13.11 4.37
CA GLN A 27 15.87 -12.66 5.28
C GLN A 27 14.59 -12.40 4.47
N SER A 28 13.97 -13.47 3.97
CA SER A 28 12.60 -13.37 3.43
C SER A 28 11.59 -13.51 4.57
N GLY A 29 10.81 -12.47 4.84
CA GLY A 29 9.84 -12.45 5.94
C GLY A 29 8.56 -11.73 5.58
N THR A 30 7.44 -12.15 6.19
CA THR A 30 6.17 -11.42 6.08
C THR A 30 5.67 -10.98 7.45
N THR A 31 5.25 -9.73 7.58
CA THR A 31 4.65 -9.16 8.78
C THR A 31 3.25 -8.62 8.45
N LYS A 32 2.44 -8.33 9.48
CA LYS A 32 1.12 -7.71 9.34
C LYS A 32 1.08 -6.38 10.09
N ARG A 33 0.40 -5.37 9.56
CA ARG A 33 0.22 -4.05 10.18
C ARG A 33 -1.27 -3.68 10.26
N ALA A 34 -1.63 -2.93 11.30
CA ALA A 34 -2.97 -2.44 11.56
C ALA A 34 -3.02 -0.92 11.44
N PRO A 35 -4.13 -0.34 10.95
CA PRO A 35 -4.28 1.12 10.85
C PRO A 35 -4.12 1.87 12.17
N ASN A 36 -4.47 1.25 13.28
CA ASN A 36 -4.30 1.73 14.64
C ASN A 36 -4.36 0.56 15.64
N ASP A 37 -4.06 0.82 16.91
CA ASP A 37 -3.97 -0.20 17.97
C ASP A 37 -5.29 -0.96 18.22
N ASP A 38 -6.42 -0.33 17.90
CA ASP A 38 -7.77 -0.88 18.16
C ASP A 38 -8.37 -1.63 16.96
N THR A 39 -7.64 -1.72 15.84
CA THR A 39 -8.14 -2.36 14.62
C THR A 39 -7.34 -3.61 14.25
N PRO A 40 -7.97 -4.62 13.61
CA PRO A 40 -7.24 -5.77 13.08
C PRO A 40 -6.21 -5.36 12.03
N ALA A 41 -5.21 -6.21 11.81
CA ALA A 41 -4.21 -5.95 10.80
C ALA A 41 -4.78 -6.17 9.38
N THR A 42 -4.58 -5.18 8.51
CA THR A 42 -5.15 -5.12 7.16
C THR A 42 -4.09 -4.87 6.09
N LEU A 43 -2.82 -4.83 6.49
CA LEU A 43 -1.69 -4.70 5.58
C LEU A 43 -0.75 -5.89 5.77
N LEU A 44 -0.47 -6.59 4.69
CA LEU A 44 0.56 -7.63 4.64
C LEU A 44 1.84 -7.04 4.04
N VAL A 45 2.94 -7.08 4.78
CA VAL A 45 4.24 -6.58 4.33
C VAL A 45 5.16 -7.77 4.09
N GLY A 46 5.77 -7.86 2.91
CA GLY A 46 6.76 -8.87 2.57
C GLY A 46 8.09 -8.22 2.21
N ARG A 47 9.19 -8.68 2.79
CA ARG A 47 10.54 -8.19 2.47
C ARG A 47 11.39 -9.30 1.89
N TYR A 48 12.21 -8.95 0.92
CA TYR A 48 13.22 -9.81 0.35
C TYR A 48 14.56 -9.07 0.29
N GLU A 49 15.59 -9.75 0.78
CA GLU A 49 16.96 -9.24 0.86
C GLU A 49 17.92 -10.34 0.35
N PRO A 50 18.64 -10.13 -0.76
CA PRO A 50 19.67 -11.05 -1.23
C PRO A 50 20.77 -11.30 -0.19
N GLU A 51 21.42 -12.47 -0.24
CA GLU A 51 22.50 -12.82 0.72
C GLU A 51 23.71 -11.87 0.64
N ASN A 52 23.96 -11.29 -0.55
CA ASN A 52 25.13 -10.48 -0.85
C ASN A 52 24.79 -9.00 -1.08
N THR A 53 23.71 -8.48 -0.50
CA THR A 53 23.42 -7.05 -0.65
C THR A 53 24.57 -6.22 -0.06
N PRO A 54 25.21 -5.36 -0.87
CA PRO A 54 26.21 -4.43 -0.38
C PRO A 54 25.58 -3.52 0.68
N THR A 55 26.30 -3.25 1.77
CA THR A 55 25.94 -2.15 2.67
C THR A 55 25.81 -0.87 1.85
N GLU A 56 24.60 -0.30 1.81
CA GLU A 56 24.34 0.94 1.09
C GLU A 56 25.14 2.08 1.74
N PRO A 57 26.07 2.72 1.02
CA PRO A 57 26.90 3.78 1.60
C PRO A 57 26.09 5.05 1.89
N GLU A 58 25.01 5.26 1.13
CA GLU A 58 24.10 6.39 1.26
C GLU A 58 22.64 5.94 1.27
N LYS A 59 21.81 6.64 2.03
CA LYS A 59 20.39 6.38 2.14
C LYS A 59 19.69 6.71 0.82
N ARG A 60 19.07 5.71 0.18
CA ARG A 60 18.27 5.92 -1.03
C ARG A 60 17.01 6.72 -0.73
N THR A 61 17.00 7.99 -1.12
CA THR A 61 15.87 8.92 -0.96
C THR A 61 14.88 8.91 -2.12
N LYS A 62 15.27 8.34 -3.27
CA LYS A 62 14.39 8.17 -4.45
C LYS A 62 13.69 6.83 -4.41
N VAL A 63 12.38 6.82 -4.62
CA VAL A 63 11.57 5.61 -4.62
C VAL A 63 10.96 5.36 -5.99
N ALA A 64 11.10 4.13 -6.48
CA ALA A 64 10.37 3.60 -7.60
C ALA A 64 9.36 2.58 -7.06
N ALA A 65 8.10 2.99 -7.02
CA ALA A 65 7.00 2.20 -6.52
C ALA A 65 6.20 1.61 -7.67
N PHE A 66 5.79 0.35 -7.54
CA PHE A 66 5.10 -0.38 -8.59
C PHE A 66 3.81 -0.99 -8.05
N ASP A 67 2.73 -1.00 -8.83
CA ASP A 67 1.68 -2.00 -8.64
C ASP A 67 2.21 -3.40 -9.00
N LEU A 68 1.51 -4.44 -8.57
CA LEU A 68 1.88 -5.82 -8.86
C LEU A 68 1.15 -6.37 -10.09
N ASP A 69 -0.17 -6.47 -10.02
CA ASP A 69 -0.99 -7.27 -10.93
C ASP A 69 -1.34 -6.42 -12.16
N SER A 70 -1.03 -6.90 -13.36
CA SER A 70 -1.08 -6.16 -14.64
C SER A 70 -0.05 -5.04 -14.77
N THR A 71 0.93 -4.96 -13.86
CA THR A 71 2.04 -3.99 -13.90
C THR A 71 3.40 -4.67 -13.94
N LEU A 72 3.78 -5.41 -12.89
CA LEU A 72 5.00 -6.21 -12.89
C LEU A 72 4.74 -7.61 -13.45
N ILE A 73 3.57 -8.17 -13.14
CA ILE A 73 3.17 -9.52 -13.54
C ILE A 73 1.80 -9.50 -14.23
N ALA A 74 1.56 -10.50 -15.07
CA ALA A 74 0.25 -10.81 -15.63
C ALA A 74 -0.09 -12.28 -15.33
N THR A 75 -1.36 -12.68 -15.44
CA THR A 75 -1.72 -14.09 -15.33
C THR A 75 -1.16 -14.87 -16.52
N ALA A 76 -0.65 -16.08 -16.25
CA ALA A 76 -0.20 -16.97 -17.31
C ALA A 76 -1.39 -17.56 -18.08
N SER A 77 -2.49 -17.79 -17.36
CA SER A 77 -3.77 -18.30 -17.88
C SER A 77 -4.54 -17.32 -18.77
N GLY A 78 -4.21 -16.03 -18.72
CA GLY A 78 -4.97 -14.96 -19.39
C GLY A 78 -6.28 -14.57 -18.68
N LYS A 79 -6.59 -15.16 -17.52
CA LYS A 79 -7.73 -14.76 -16.69
C LYS A 79 -7.47 -13.42 -16.02
N LYS A 80 -8.55 -12.70 -15.67
CA LYS A 80 -8.43 -11.42 -14.94
C LYS A 80 -7.78 -11.56 -13.57
N HIS A 81 -8.01 -12.69 -12.91
CA HIS A 81 -7.43 -13.00 -11.59
C HIS A 81 -6.75 -14.35 -11.64
N ALA A 82 -5.61 -14.47 -10.94
CA ALA A 82 -4.85 -15.71 -10.86
C ALA A 82 -5.62 -16.77 -10.07
N ASP A 83 -5.69 -17.99 -10.61
CA ASP A 83 -6.37 -19.11 -9.93
C ASP A 83 -5.45 -19.90 -9.00
N ALA A 84 -4.13 -19.76 -9.16
CA ALA A 84 -3.12 -20.48 -8.40
C ALA A 84 -1.88 -19.62 -8.16
N ALA A 85 -1.07 -20.01 -7.18
CA ALA A 85 0.18 -19.31 -6.84
C ALA A 85 1.17 -19.20 -8.02
N ALA A 86 1.16 -20.19 -8.92
CA ALA A 86 2.02 -20.25 -10.09
C ALA A 86 1.38 -19.62 -11.35
N ASP A 87 0.14 -19.15 -11.29
CA ASP A 87 -0.55 -18.51 -12.43
C ASP A 87 -0.10 -17.05 -12.58
N TRP A 88 1.18 -16.87 -12.89
CA TRP A 88 1.76 -15.58 -13.20
C TRP A 88 2.90 -15.72 -14.21
N LYS A 89 3.13 -14.65 -14.96
CA LYS A 89 4.29 -14.43 -15.81
C LYS A 89 4.69 -12.96 -15.68
N TRP A 90 5.92 -12.63 -16.06
CA TRP A 90 6.31 -11.22 -16.21
C TRP A 90 5.34 -10.52 -17.17
N TRP A 91 4.91 -9.31 -16.79
CA TRP A 91 4.05 -8.51 -17.65
C TRP A 91 4.74 -8.24 -19.00
N HIS A 92 6.03 -7.95 -18.97
CA HIS A 92 6.90 -7.86 -20.14
C HIS A 92 8.32 -8.32 -19.81
N ALA A 93 9.07 -8.79 -20.82
CA ALA A 93 10.43 -9.31 -20.63
C ALA A 93 11.42 -8.27 -20.08
N SER A 94 11.14 -6.98 -20.28
CA SER A 94 11.99 -5.88 -19.77
C SER A 94 11.83 -5.61 -18.27
N VAL A 95 10.79 -6.14 -17.61
CA VAL A 95 10.46 -5.81 -16.22
C VAL A 95 11.64 -6.11 -15.27
N PRO A 96 12.20 -7.34 -15.22
CA PRO A 96 13.28 -7.63 -14.28
C PRO A 96 14.54 -6.80 -14.54
N GLY A 97 14.85 -6.56 -15.82
CA GLY A 97 16.02 -5.77 -16.22
C GLY A 97 15.90 -4.32 -15.76
N LYS A 98 14.76 -3.66 -16.03
CA LYS A 98 14.52 -2.27 -15.63
C LYS A 98 14.54 -2.08 -14.12
N LEU A 99 13.93 -2.98 -13.35
CA LEU A 99 13.93 -2.85 -11.88
C LEU A 99 15.35 -3.00 -11.31
N LYS A 100 16.16 -3.92 -11.86
CA LYS A 100 17.57 -4.08 -11.49
C LYS A 100 18.39 -2.84 -11.83
N GLU A 101 18.20 -2.27 -13.03
CA GLU A 101 18.87 -1.04 -13.48
C GLU A 101 18.52 0.14 -12.56
N MET A 102 17.24 0.35 -12.25
CA MET A 102 16.79 1.41 -11.35
C MET A 102 17.45 1.30 -9.96
N TYR A 103 17.53 0.08 -9.43
CA TYR A 103 18.15 -0.17 -8.14
C TYR A 103 19.68 0.02 -8.21
N LYS A 104 20.36 -0.64 -9.13
CA LYS A 104 21.83 -0.69 -9.14
C LYS A 104 22.46 0.59 -9.66
N ASP A 105 21.90 1.16 -10.72
CA ASP A 105 22.58 2.18 -11.52
C ASP A 105 21.99 3.58 -11.27
N GLN A 106 20.70 3.66 -10.94
CA GLN A 106 19.98 4.94 -10.82
C GLN A 106 19.71 5.37 -9.37
N GLY A 107 20.07 4.57 -8.37
CA GLY A 107 19.95 4.97 -6.97
C GLY A 107 18.52 4.84 -6.38
N TYR A 108 17.60 4.15 -7.05
CA TYR A 108 16.23 4.00 -6.56
C TYR A 108 16.09 2.90 -5.52
N ARG A 109 15.20 3.11 -4.55
CA ARG A 109 14.61 2.03 -3.75
C ARG A 109 13.41 1.45 -4.49
N ILE A 110 13.36 0.12 -4.63
CA ILE A 110 12.30 -0.57 -5.36
C ILE A 110 11.28 -1.10 -4.37
N VAL A 111 10.01 -0.77 -4.59
CA VAL A 111 8.90 -1.15 -3.70
C VAL A 111 7.66 -1.53 -4.49
N VAL A 112 6.85 -2.43 -3.95
CA VAL A 112 5.59 -2.84 -4.57
C VAL A 112 4.43 -2.45 -3.65
N LEU A 113 3.45 -1.71 -4.15
CA LEU A 113 2.28 -1.29 -3.41
C LEU A 113 1.02 -1.82 -4.10
N SER A 114 0.35 -2.80 -3.51
CA SER A 114 -0.70 -3.57 -4.17
C SER A 114 -2.00 -3.63 -3.37
N ASN A 115 -3.14 -3.47 -4.07
CA ASN A 115 -4.47 -3.62 -3.49
C ASN A 115 -4.94 -5.08 -3.60
N GLN A 116 -5.06 -5.80 -2.49
CA GLN A 116 -5.33 -7.24 -2.43
C GLN A 116 -6.61 -7.58 -1.63
N ALA A 117 -7.76 -7.04 -2.07
CA ALA A 117 -9.06 -7.17 -1.36
C ALA A 117 -9.59 -8.61 -1.21
N GLY A 118 -9.00 -9.58 -1.94
CA GLY A 118 -9.37 -10.99 -1.83
C GLY A 118 -8.65 -11.75 -0.70
N LEU A 119 -7.72 -11.10 -0.01
CA LEU A 119 -6.92 -11.72 1.06
C LEU A 119 -7.55 -11.42 2.42
N VAL A 120 -8.08 -12.44 3.09
CA VAL A 120 -8.63 -12.26 4.45
C VAL A 120 -7.55 -12.64 5.47
N LEU A 121 -6.97 -11.64 6.14
CA LEU A 121 -5.89 -11.85 7.13
C LEU A 121 -6.39 -12.36 8.48
N HIS A 122 -7.65 -12.04 8.81
CA HIS A 122 -8.35 -12.39 10.03
C HIS A 122 -9.70 -13.01 9.66
N ALA A 123 -9.73 -14.33 9.49
CA ALA A 123 -10.99 -15.02 9.26
C ALA A 123 -11.80 -15.05 10.56
N ASP A 124 -13.06 -14.62 10.52
CA ASP A 124 -13.97 -14.74 11.66
C ASP A 124 -14.19 -16.24 11.96
N PRO A 125 -13.84 -16.73 13.16
CA PRO A 125 -14.06 -18.12 13.55
C PRO A 125 -15.53 -18.56 13.51
N LYS A 126 -16.47 -17.60 13.61
CA LYS A 126 -17.91 -17.84 13.62
C LYS A 126 -18.55 -17.68 12.24
N ALA A 127 -17.92 -16.97 11.31
CA ALA A 127 -18.36 -16.92 9.94
C ALA A 127 -18.04 -18.26 9.25
N LYS A 128 -18.96 -18.75 8.40
CA LYS A 128 -18.69 -19.85 7.46
C LYS A 128 -17.76 -19.36 6.36
N THR A 129 -16.53 -18.98 6.73
CA THR A 129 -15.50 -18.53 5.81
C THR A 129 -15.11 -19.74 4.96
N PRO A 130 -15.24 -19.69 3.62
CA PRO A 130 -14.85 -20.80 2.76
C PRO A 130 -13.40 -21.18 3.00
N LYS A 131 -13.12 -22.48 3.12
CA LYS A 131 -11.76 -23.04 3.35
C LYS A 131 -10.72 -22.48 2.37
N SER A 132 -11.15 -22.19 1.14
CA SER A 132 -10.38 -21.57 0.06
C SER A 132 -9.78 -20.20 0.38
N THR A 133 -10.24 -19.50 1.42
CA THR A 133 -9.77 -18.14 1.75
C THR A 133 -8.40 -18.15 2.43
N LYS A 134 -8.13 -19.12 3.32
CA LYS A 134 -6.79 -19.28 3.92
C LYS A 134 -5.76 -19.70 2.88
N ASP A 135 -6.18 -20.50 1.92
CA ASP A 135 -5.36 -20.95 0.80
C ASP A 135 -4.91 -19.78 -0.07
N ARG A 136 -5.75 -18.74 -0.25
CA ARG A 136 -5.40 -17.52 -1.00
C ARG A 136 -4.25 -16.73 -0.40
N VAL A 137 -4.22 -16.57 0.93
CA VAL A 137 -3.11 -15.86 1.61
C VAL A 137 -1.81 -16.64 1.44
N SER A 138 -1.84 -17.95 1.61
CA SER A 138 -0.68 -18.82 1.38
C SER A 138 -0.21 -18.76 -0.07
N ALA A 139 -1.13 -18.90 -1.03
CA ALA A 139 -0.85 -18.82 -2.45
C ALA A 139 -0.28 -17.46 -2.86
N PHE A 140 -0.80 -16.36 -2.29
CA PHE A 140 -0.25 -15.03 -2.52
C PHE A 140 1.18 -14.90 -1.99
N LYS A 141 1.46 -15.39 -0.77
CA LYS A 141 2.83 -15.39 -0.23
C LYS A 141 3.79 -16.21 -1.09
N GLN A 142 3.35 -17.35 -1.60
CA GLN A 142 4.13 -18.17 -2.53
C GLN A 142 4.41 -17.44 -3.86
N LYS A 143 3.37 -16.81 -4.45
CA LYS A 143 3.48 -15.98 -5.66
C LYS A 143 4.51 -14.87 -5.45
N VAL A 144 4.33 -14.07 -4.39
CA VAL A 144 5.23 -12.98 -4.03
C VAL A 144 6.65 -13.49 -3.86
N ASN A 145 6.86 -14.54 -3.05
CA ASN A 145 8.20 -15.07 -2.82
C ASN A 145 8.89 -15.50 -4.13
N ALA A 146 8.16 -16.14 -5.05
CA ALA A 146 8.69 -16.51 -6.36
C ALA A 146 9.08 -15.28 -7.20
N VAL A 147 8.23 -14.24 -7.24
CA VAL A 147 8.51 -12.99 -7.95
C VAL A 147 9.75 -12.29 -7.37
N LEU A 148 9.79 -12.08 -6.05
CA LEU A 148 10.90 -11.36 -5.40
C LEU A 148 12.22 -12.13 -5.52
N THR A 149 12.18 -13.45 -5.42
CA THR A 149 13.36 -14.32 -5.61
C THR A 149 13.90 -14.24 -7.04
N GLN A 150 13.05 -14.15 -8.07
CA GLN A 150 13.52 -13.98 -9.45
C GLN A 150 14.10 -12.58 -9.71
N LEU A 151 13.59 -11.54 -9.02
CA LEU A 151 14.16 -10.19 -9.08
C LEU A 151 15.53 -10.11 -8.42
N ASP A 152 15.77 -10.90 -7.37
CA ASP A 152 17.07 -11.00 -6.69
C ASP A 152 17.71 -9.62 -6.40
N LEU A 153 16.91 -8.73 -5.82
CA LEU A 153 17.31 -7.39 -5.40
C LEU A 153 16.53 -6.99 -4.13
N PRO A 154 17.04 -6.06 -3.31
CA PRO A 154 16.33 -5.59 -2.11
C PRO A 154 14.99 -4.94 -2.44
N ILE A 155 13.90 -5.57 -2.02
CA ILE A 155 12.54 -5.16 -2.40
C ILE A 155 11.55 -5.45 -1.27
N THR A 156 10.63 -4.50 -1.06
CA THR A 156 9.52 -4.66 -0.13
C THR A 156 8.19 -4.54 -0.86
N ILE A 157 7.26 -5.45 -0.54
CA ILE A 157 5.87 -5.38 -0.96
C ILE A 157 4.96 -5.03 0.21
N TYR A 158 4.06 -4.10 -0.03
CA TYR A 158 2.96 -3.71 0.84
C TYR A 158 1.65 -4.11 0.14
N ALA A 159 0.88 -5.00 0.76
CA ALA A 159 -0.36 -5.54 0.19
C ALA A 159 -1.56 -5.19 1.08
N ALA A 160 -2.34 -4.18 0.68
CA ALA A 160 -3.51 -3.69 1.39
C ALA A 160 -4.71 -4.62 1.17
N THR A 161 -5.21 -5.23 2.25
CA THR A 161 -6.25 -6.27 2.16
C THR A 161 -7.67 -5.76 2.37
N GLU A 162 -7.84 -4.57 2.94
CA GLU A 162 -9.15 -3.98 3.24
C GLU A 162 -9.36 -2.61 2.56
N LYS A 163 -10.53 -2.00 2.78
CA LYS A 163 -10.90 -0.68 2.23
C LYS A 163 -10.60 0.47 3.20
N ASP A 164 -9.41 0.50 3.78
CA ASP A 164 -8.97 1.47 4.80
C ASP A 164 -7.84 2.39 4.30
N ILE A 165 -7.10 3.01 5.21
CA ILE A 165 -6.02 3.96 4.91
C ILE A 165 -4.93 3.39 4.00
N TYR A 166 -4.71 2.07 3.99
CA TYR A 166 -3.67 1.43 3.20
C TYR A 166 -4.07 1.26 1.75
N ARG A 167 -5.37 1.20 1.46
CA ARG A 167 -5.86 0.95 0.10
C ARG A 167 -5.63 2.16 -0.82
N LYS A 168 -4.91 1.96 -1.93
CA LYS A 168 -4.81 2.96 -3.01
C LYS A 168 -6.22 3.36 -3.46
N PRO A 169 -6.51 4.68 -3.61
CA PRO A 169 -5.55 5.77 -3.78
C PRO A 169 -5.02 6.43 -2.50
N ARG A 170 -5.34 5.93 -1.30
CA ARG A 170 -4.89 6.55 -0.05
C ARG A 170 -3.39 6.30 0.18
N PRO A 171 -2.66 7.23 0.80
CA PRO A 171 -1.20 7.15 0.93
C PRO A 171 -0.73 6.25 2.08
N GLY A 172 -1.58 5.44 2.72
CA GLY A 172 -1.21 4.67 3.92
C GLY A 172 -0.02 3.74 3.69
N MET A 173 0.02 2.99 2.58
CA MET A 173 1.18 2.14 2.26
C MET A 173 2.47 2.96 2.01
N TRP A 174 2.35 4.19 1.50
CA TRP A 174 3.50 5.08 1.32
C TRP A 174 4.06 5.57 2.66
N LYS A 175 3.18 5.84 3.63
CA LYS A 175 3.60 6.23 4.98
C LYS A 175 4.38 5.10 5.66
N GLU A 176 3.84 3.88 5.64
CA GLU A 176 4.53 2.69 6.16
C GLU A 176 5.88 2.47 5.48
N LEU A 177 5.95 2.70 4.17
CA LEU A 177 7.21 2.68 3.44
C LEU A 177 8.21 3.71 3.96
N CYS A 178 7.75 4.95 4.16
CA CYS A 178 8.61 6.02 4.65
C CYS A 178 9.14 5.67 6.05
N ASP A 179 8.28 5.17 6.93
CA ASP A 179 8.65 4.78 8.29
C ASP A 179 9.62 3.60 8.30
N ASP A 180 9.37 2.58 7.47
CA ASP A 180 10.19 1.36 7.39
C ASP A 180 11.64 1.60 6.93
N TYR A 181 11.89 2.71 6.23
CA TYR A 181 13.20 3.09 5.71
C TYR A 181 13.69 4.45 6.24
N ASP A 182 13.04 4.96 7.29
CA ASP A 182 13.29 6.24 7.93
C ASP A 182 13.25 7.45 6.96
N LEU A 183 12.53 7.37 5.85
CA LEU A 183 12.50 8.38 4.77
C LEU A 183 11.62 9.60 5.07
N ALA A 184 10.98 9.66 6.24
CA ALA A 184 10.14 10.78 6.64
C ALA A 184 10.96 12.09 6.63
N GLY A 185 10.61 13.01 5.73
CA GLY A 185 11.30 14.30 5.56
C GLY A 185 12.50 14.30 4.61
N ASP A 186 13.05 13.13 4.27
CA ASP A 186 14.22 13.00 3.40
C ASP A 186 13.87 12.54 1.98
N ILE A 187 12.64 12.07 1.76
CA ILE A 187 12.21 11.49 0.49
C ILE A 187 12.20 12.52 -0.64
N ASP A 188 12.82 12.17 -1.76
CA ASP A 188 12.82 12.99 -2.96
C ASP A 188 11.56 12.70 -3.78
N LEU A 189 10.46 13.38 -3.45
CA LEU A 189 9.18 13.21 -4.14
C LEU A 189 9.28 13.57 -5.63
N LYS A 190 10.08 14.59 -5.97
CA LYS A 190 10.20 15.09 -7.35
C LYS A 190 10.80 14.05 -8.29
N HIS A 191 11.76 13.25 -7.80
CA HIS A 191 12.40 12.20 -8.58
C HIS A 191 11.89 10.80 -8.23
N SER A 192 10.89 10.68 -7.36
CA SER A 192 10.18 9.43 -7.09
C SER A 192 9.05 9.23 -8.08
N ILE A 193 8.73 7.96 -8.34
CA ILE A 193 7.77 7.58 -9.38
C ILE A 193 6.92 6.38 -8.93
N PHE A 194 5.64 6.42 -9.29
CA PHE A 194 4.72 5.29 -9.20
C PHE A 194 4.37 4.76 -10.59
N ILE A 195 4.48 3.45 -10.78
CA ILE A 195 4.13 2.75 -12.01
C ILE A 195 2.95 1.82 -11.71
N GLY A 196 1.84 1.94 -12.44
CA GLY A 196 0.66 1.09 -12.23
C GLY A 196 -0.32 1.13 -13.38
N ASP A 197 -1.10 0.07 -13.58
CA ASP A 197 -2.04 -0.07 -14.69
C ASP A 197 -3.38 0.64 -14.46
N ALA A 198 -3.75 0.89 -13.19
CA ALA A 198 -5.00 1.55 -12.84
C ALA A 198 -4.93 3.09 -13.02
N GLY A 199 -4.69 3.50 -14.26
CA GLY A 199 -4.46 4.89 -14.66
C GLY A 199 -5.69 5.65 -15.13
N GLY A 200 -6.87 5.04 -15.11
CA GLY A 200 -8.11 5.66 -15.59
C GLY A 200 -8.13 5.94 -17.09
N ARG A 201 -7.33 5.23 -17.89
CA ARG A 201 -7.27 5.41 -19.35
C ARG A 201 -8.62 5.13 -19.99
N ILE A 202 -9.00 5.96 -20.95
CA ILE A 202 -10.21 5.74 -21.76
C ILE A 202 -9.97 4.62 -22.77
N ALA A 203 -11.06 4.02 -23.26
CA ALA A 203 -10.98 3.01 -24.30
C ALA A 203 -10.38 3.63 -25.58
N ALA A 204 -9.49 2.89 -26.23
CA ALA A 204 -8.88 3.27 -27.51
C ALA A 204 -8.93 2.06 -28.47
N PRO A 205 -8.66 2.22 -29.77
CA PRO A 205 -8.69 1.09 -30.70
C PRO A 205 -7.84 -0.09 -30.18
N LYS A 206 -8.44 -1.28 -30.08
CA LYS A 206 -7.83 -2.53 -29.57
C LYS A 206 -7.51 -2.56 -28.07
N THR A 207 -7.91 -1.55 -27.29
CA THR A 207 -7.67 -1.52 -25.84
C THR A 207 -8.94 -1.10 -25.08
N THR A 208 -9.21 -1.77 -23.97
CA THR A 208 -10.33 -1.40 -23.11
C THR A 208 -9.96 -0.19 -22.24
N LYS A 209 -10.99 0.45 -21.66
CA LYS A 209 -10.77 1.40 -20.56
C LYS A 209 -10.15 0.68 -19.35
N ASP A 210 -9.41 1.41 -18.54
CA ASP A 210 -8.92 0.89 -17.26
C ASP A 210 -10.10 0.66 -16.30
N PHE A 211 -9.94 -0.31 -15.38
CA PHE A 211 -10.96 -0.61 -14.37
C PHE A 211 -11.11 0.49 -13.32
N SER A 212 -10.03 1.22 -13.02
CA SER A 212 -10.04 2.31 -12.04
C SER A 212 -8.91 3.31 -12.32
N CYS A 213 -8.93 4.43 -11.60
CA CYS A 213 -7.86 5.44 -11.58
C CYS A 213 -7.06 5.42 -10.27
N SER A 214 -7.06 4.27 -9.55
CA SER A 214 -6.52 4.22 -8.18
C SER A 214 -5.00 4.39 -8.08
N ASP A 215 -4.25 3.98 -9.09
CA ASP A 215 -2.79 4.12 -9.12
C ASP A 215 -2.35 5.55 -9.43
N ARG A 216 -2.99 6.16 -10.45
CA ARG A 216 -2.75 7.57 -10.77
C ARG A 216 -3.12 8.47 -9.60
N ASN A 217 -4.30 8.25 -9.00
CA ASN A 217 -4.74 9.05 -7.85
C ASN A 217 -3.89 8.78 -6.60
N PHE A 218 -3.30 7.59 -6.45
CA PHE A 218 -2.33 7.33 -5.39
C PHE A 218 -1.08 8.20 -5.57
N ALA A 219 -0.49 8.19 -6.76
CA ALA A 219 0.69 9.00 -7.08
C ALA A 219 0.43 10.50 -6.86
N ASP A 220 -0.75 10.97 -7.28
CA ASP A 220 -1.22 12.34 -7.08
C ASP A 220 -1.35 12.71 -5.59
N ASN A 221 -1.97 11.85 -4.78
CA ASN A 221 -2.11 12.06 -3.34
C ASN A 221 -0.78 12.05 -2.58
N VAL A 222 0.23 11.35 -3.12
CA VAL A 222 1.59 11.33 -2.56
C VAL A 222 2.42 12.51 -3.07
N GLY A 223 2.14 13.01 -4.28
CA GLY A 223 2.90 14.07 -4.94
C GLY A 223 4.12 13.57 -5.72
N ILE A 224 4.03 12.38 -6.33
CA ILE A 224 5.11 11.76 -7.12
C ILE A 224 4.70 11.58 -8.59
N GLU A 225 5.68 11.38 -9.49
CA GLU A 225 5.40 11.12 -10.90
C GLU A 225 4.60 9.82 -11.06
N TYR A 226 3.68 9.78 -12.03
CA TYR A 226 2.94 8.59 -12.39
C TYR A 226 3.22 8.19 -13.84
N LYS A 227 3.44 6.90 -14.08
CA LYS A 227 3.48 6.30 -15.42
C LYS A 227 2.68 5.01 -15.48
N THR A 228 2.16 4.70 -16.66
CA THR A 228 1.62 3.37 -16.94
C THR A 228 2.75 2.36 -17.23
N PRO A 229 2.49 1.04 -17.13
CA PRO A 229 3.50 0.03 -17.48
C PRO A 229 4.03 0.19 -18.91
N GLU A 230 3.15 0.52 -19.87
CA GLU A 230 3.50 0.74 -21.27
C GLU A 230 4.40 1.97 -21.45
N GLU A 231 4.05 3.10 -20.83
CA GLU A 231 4.88 4.30 -20.83
C GLU A 231 6.27 4.03 -20.22
N PHE A 232 6.32 3.31 -19.09
CA PHE A 232 7.55 3.11 -18.35
C PHE A 232 8.45 2.03 -18.96
N PHE A 233 7.92 0.85 -19.26
CA PHE A 233 8.71 -0.30 -19.71
C PHE A 233 8.93 -0.32 -21.22
N LEU A 234 7.99 0.22 -22.00
CA LEU A 234 8.01 0.17 -23.48
C LEU A 234 8.29 1.53 -24.12
N GLY A 235 8.22 2.63 -23.36
CA GLY A 235 8.41 3.98 -23.90
C GLY A 235 7.26 4.43 -24.79
N GLU A 236 6.09 3.84 -24.63
CA GLU A 236 4.89 4.24 -25.37
C GLU A 236 4.44 5.65 -24.97
N LYS A 237 3.68 6.29 -25.86
CA LYS A 237 3.10 7.60 -25.57
C LYS A 237 1.98 7.47 -24.54
N PRO A 238 1.83 8.46 -23.64
CA PRO A 238 0.71 8.48 -22.71
C PRO A 238 -0.63 8.41 -23.43
N ARG A 239 -1.55 7.62 -22.87
CA ARG A 239 -2.95 7.54 -23.32
C ARG A 239 -3.82 8.55 -22.58
N ASP A 240 -4.87 9.01 -23.25
CA ASP A 240 -5.90 9.83 -22.62
C ASP A 240 -6.55 9.10 -21.43
N PHE A 241 -6.85 9.85 -20.39
CA PHE A 241 -7.45 9.32 -19.17
C PHE A 241 -8.52 10.28 -18.62
N VAL A 242 -9.38 9.74 -17.78
CA VAL A 242 -10.40 10.52 -17.06
C VAL A 242 -10.41 10.10 -15.60
N ARG A 243 -10.43 11.07 -14.69
CA ARG A 243 -10.73 10.83 -13.28
C ARG A 243 -12.25 10.86 -13.12
N GLU A 244 -12.83 9.79 -12.56
CA GLU A 244 -14.28 9.72 -12.33
C GLU A 244 -14.77 10.81 -11.38
N PHE A 245 -13.92 11.24 -10.45
CA PHE A 245 -14.18 12.32 -9.51
C PHE A 245 -12.86 12.99 -9.14
N ASP A 246 -12.77 14.31 -9.33
CA ASP A 246 -11.59 15.11 -9.00
C ASP A 246 -11.99 16.23 -8.03
N ILE A 247 -11.47 16.17 -6.80
CA ILE A 247 -11.77 17.11 -5.72
C ILE A 247 -11.30 18.52 -6.10
N VAL A 248 -10.27 18.65 -6.95
CA VAL A 248 -9.77 19.96 -7.42
C VAL A 248 -10.84 20.72 -8.20
N GLN A 249 -11.79 20.01 -8.82
CA GLN A 249 -12.94 20.62 -9.52
C GLN A 249 -14.06 21.04 -8.55
N PHE A 250 -13.99 20.63 -7.29
CA PHE A 250 -14.93 20.97 -6.23
C PHE A 250 -14.20 21.58 -5.02
N PRO A 251 -13.45 22.68 -5.20
CA PRO A 251 -12.66 23.26 -4.13
C PRO A 251 -13.57 23.73 -2.99
N TYR A 252 -13.18 23.42 -1.75
CA TYR A 252 -13.81 24.05 -0.59
C TYR A 252 -13.36 25.52 -0.56
N PRO A 253 -14.27 26.51 -0.50
CA PRO A 253 -13.87 27.91 -0.49
C PRO A 253 -13.21 28.27 0.86
N GLU A 254 -11.90 28.07 0.96
CA GLU A 254 -11.10 28.30 2.18
C GLU A 254 -11.03 29.80 2.59
N ASN A 255 -11.37 30.72 1.70
CA ASN A 255 -11.23 32.17 1.90
C ASN A 255 -12.54 32.96 1.92
N SER A 256 -13.62 32.38 2.44
CA SER A 256 -14.76 33.19 2.91
C SER A 256 -14.50 33.75 4.33
N LYS A 257 -13.45 34.58 4.49
CA LYS A 257 -13.53 35.69 5.45
C LYS A 257 -14.43 36.71 4.74
N SER A 258 -15.67 37.03 5.10
CA SER A 258 -16.43 37.08 6.37
C SER A 258 -17.90 37.48 5.97
N PRO A 259 -18.96 37.38 6.80
CA PRO A 259 -18.95 37.65 8.22
C PRO A 259 -19.60 36.56 9.09
N SER A 260 -19.47 36.74 10.39
CA SER A 260 -20.45 36.32 11.38
C SER A 260 -21.89 36.31 10.83
N LEU A 261 -22.61 35.19 11.06
CA LEU A 261 -24.01 34.91 10.68
C LEU A 261 -24.10 34.50 9.20
N ASP A 262 -24.54 33.29 8.85
CA ASP A 262 -25.96 33.03 8.67
C ASP A 262 -26.30 31.57 8.92
N VAL A 263 -27.32 31.38 9.75
CA VAL A 263 -28.03 30.12 9.89
C VAL A 263 -28.53 29.71 8.48
N VAL A 264 -27.93 28.68 7.85
CA VAL A 264 -28.35 28.15 6.52
C VAL A 264 -29.83 27.75 6.52
N PHE A 265 -30.36 27.48 7.70
CA PHE A 265 -31.70 26.97 7.89
C PHE A 265 -32.44 27.76 8.97
N GLU A 266 -33.29 28.71 8.60
CA GLU A 266 -34.07 29.49 9.55
C GLU A 266 -35.39 28.79 9.88
N LYS A 267 -35.71 28.63 11.17
CA LYS A 267 -37.01 28.12 11.61
C LYS A 267 -38.07 29.21 11.49
N LYS A 268 -38.78 29.22 10.37
CA LYS A 268 -39.84 30.21 10.08
C LYS A 268 -41.22 29.86 10.62
N ASN A 269 -41.46 28.57 10.87
CA ASN A 269 -42.77 28.05 11.27
C ASN A 269 -42.76 27.52 12.70
N LYS A 270 -43.93 27.54 13.36
CA LYS A 270 -44.11 26.88 14.67
C LYS A 270 -43.84 25.37 14.58
N GLN A 271 -44.27 24.75 13.48
CA GLN A 271 -44.08 23.34 13.18
C GLN A 271 -43.77 23.15 11.69
N ASP A 272 -42.73 22.38 11.42
CA ASP A 272 -42.25 22.06 10.09
C ASP A 272 -41.48 20.73 10.10
N ILE A 273 -41.37 20.11 8.92
CA ILE A 273 -40.68 18.85 8.72
C ILE A 273 -39.53 19.10 7.74
N VAL A 274 -38.32 18.72 8.14
CA VAL A 274 -37.13 18.79 7.29
C VAL A 274 -36.78 17.39 6.80
N LEU A 275 -36.88 17.17 5.48
CA LEU A 275 -36.52 15.91 4.85
C LEU A 275 -35.08 15.97 4.32
N CYS A 276 -34.17 15.22 4.95
CA CYS A 276 -32.77 15.14 4.54
C CYS A 276 -32.58 14.11 3.40
N CYS A 277 -32.49 14.58 2.14
CA CYS A 277 -32.28 13.74 0.97
C CYS A 277 -30.81 13.71 0.52
N GLY A 278 -30.27 12.51 0.26
CA GLY A 278 -28.91 12.33 -0.28
C GLY A 278 -28.27 11.00 0.11
N PRO A 279 -27.14 10.61 -0.49
CA PRO A 279 -26.53 9.32 -0.24
C PRO A 279 -25.99 9.19 1.21
N PRO A 280 -25.84 7.96 1.73
CA PRO A 280 -25.11 7.73 2.97
C PRO A 280 -23.72 8.35 2.91
N GLY A 281 -23.23 8.89 4.03
CA GLY A 281 -21.90 9.56 4.08
C GLY A 281 -21.84 10.97 3.50
N ALA A 282 -22.90 11.50 2.86
CA ALA A 282 -22.93 12.86 2.31
C ALA A 282 -23.03 14.00 3.36
N GLY A 283 -22.73 13.74 4.63
CA GLY A 283 -22.77 14.75 5.68
C GLY A 283 -24.16 15.14 6.21
N LYS A 284 -25.24 14.48 5.79
CA LYS A 284 -26.62 14.79 6.24
C LYS A 284 -26.78 14.81 7.77
N SER A 285 -26.25 13.79 8.45
CA SER A 285 -26.29 13.73 9.92
C SER A 285 -25.48 14.85 10.55
N THR A 286 -24.31 15.16 9.99
CA THR A 286 -23.46 16.28 10.43
C THR A 286 -24.21 17.61 10.29
N PHE A 287 -24.93 17.81 9.18
CA PHE A 287 -25.76 19.00 8.97
C PHE A 287 -26.85 19.13 10.04
N PHE A 288 -27.57 18.04 10.34
CA PHE A 288 -28.58 18.03 11.40
C PHE A 288 -27.99 18.49 12.74
N TRP A 289 -26.88 17.89 13.17
CA TRP A 289 -26.26 18.22 14.46
C TRP A 289 -25.76 19.65 14.54
N LYS A 290 -25.20 20.17 13.44
CA LYS A 290 -24.64 21.53 13.39
C LYS A 290 -25.70 22.62 13.24
N HIS A 291 -26.79 22.37 12.51
CA HIS A 291 -27.72 23.44 12.11
C HIS A 291 -29.16 23.26 12.59
N LEU A 292 -29.68 22.03 12.68
CA LEU A 292 -31.08 21.79 13.03
C LEU A 292 -31.28 21.54 14.52
N LYS A 293 -30.41 20.73 15.15
CA LYS A 293 -30.52 20.45 16.60
C LYS A 293 -30.46 21.73 17.46
N PRO A 294 -29.59 22.72 17.19
CA PRO A 294 -29.58 23.98 17.93
C PRO A 294 -30.87 24.80 17.81
N LEU A 295 -31.67 24.59 16.76
CA LEU A 295 -32.95 25.26 16.53
C LEU A 295 -34.15 24.50 17.14
N GLY A 296 -33.89 23.44 17.91
CA GLY A 296 -34.91 22.64 18.57
C GLY A 296 -35.62 21.63 17.67
N TYR A 297 -35.04 21.26 16.52
CA TYR A 297 -35.56 20.14 15.73
C TYR A 297 -35.24 18.81 16.42
N GLU A 298 -36.22 17.91 16.36
CA GLU A 298 -36.04 16.54 16.79
C GLU A 298 -35.74 15.63 15.60
N ARG A 299 -34.86 14.65 15.84
CA ARG A 299 -34.42 13.71 14.80
C ARG A 299 -35.33 12.50 14.78
N VAL A 300 -36.06 12.33 13.68
CA VAL A 300 -36.76 11.08 13.37
C VAL A 300 -35.83 10.22 12.50
N ASN A 301 -35.51 9.01 12.95
CA ASN A 301 -34.66 8.08 12.20
C ASN A 301 -35.27 6.68 12.21
N GLN A 302 -35.62 6.18 11.02
CA GLN A 302 -36.28 4.89 10.86
C GLN A 302 -35.43 3.72 11.40
N ASP A 303 -34.11 3.75 11.21
CA ASP A 303 -33.20 2.69 11.69
C ASP A 303 -33.25 2.53 13.22
N THR A 304 -33.55 3.60 13.96
CA THR A 304 -33.66 3.58 15.42
C THR A 304 -35.06 3.25 15.91
N LEU A 305 -36.09 3.46 15.09
CA LEU A 305 -37.48 3.29 15.49
C LEU A 305 -37.95 1.83 15.46
N LYS A 306 -37.18 0.91 14.86
CA LYS A 306 -37.44 -0.54 14.82
C LYS A 306 -38.88 -0.90 14.38
N THR A 307 -39.51 -0.06 13.57
CA THR A 307 -40.82 -0.29 12.94
C THR A 307 -40.66 -0.98 11.60
#